data_AF-A0A1V8UUJ0-F1
#
_entry.id   AF-A0A1V8UUJ0-F1
#
_cell.length_a   1.000
_cell.length_b   1.000
_cell.length_c   1.000
_cell.angle_alpha   90.00
_cell.angle_beta   90.00
_cell.angle_gamma   90.00
#
_symmetry.space_group_name_H-M   'P 1'
#
loop_
_entity.id
_entity.type
_entity.pdbx_description
1 polymer ?
#
loop_
_entity_poly.entity_id
_entity_poly.type
_entity_poly.pdbx_seq_one_letter_code
_entity_poly.pdbx_strand_id
1 'polypeptide(L)'
;MSEETEWLEGVDGDFLVNKAVLRVMPVGSKVLVAERYGTSAWTKTGKITVRLPDNEEKRFFIKCITGKGARALAEGEYHSATAMCAAAPGLVPEPVGWGTYLADSRDCFFYLGEYRDLDLAAAPDPSAFGARVAEFHGNGTSPNGMFGFPVPTTIGIMERTVTWDAS
;
A
#
# COMPACT_ATOMS: atom_id res chain seq x y z
N MET A 1 -21.75 -8.61 -27.73
CA MET A 1 -21.59 -8.22 -26.32
C MET A 1 -20.16 -7.74 -26.19
N SER A 2 -19.93 -6.45 -25.97
CA SER A 2 -18.55 -5.95 -25.74
C SER A 2 -18.05 -6.58 -24.46
N GLU A 3 -16.91 -7.27 -24.51
CA GLU A 3 -16.19 -7.68 -23.30
C GLU A 3 -15.86 -6.39 -22.54
N GLU A 4 -16.46 -6.23 -21.36
CA GLU A 4 -16.17 -5.07 -20.53
C GLU A 4 -14.72 -5.19 -20.09
N THR A 5 -13.87 -4.24 -20.50
CA THR A 5 -12.46 -4.24 -20.10
C THR A 5 -12.34 -4.21 -18.57
N GLU A 6 -11.41 -5.01 -18.02
CA GLU A 6 -11.10 -5.00 -16.58
C GLU A 6 -10.30 -3.76 -16.16
N TRP A 7 -9.85 -2.97 -17.13
CA TRP A 7 -9.07 -1.74 -16.94
C TRP A 7 -9.96 -0.50 -16.99
N LEU A 8 -9.57 0.55 -16.30
CA LEU A 8 -10.24 1.85 -16.40
C LEU A 8 -9.94 2.49 -17.75
N GLU A 9 -10.98 3.06 -18.36
CA GLU A 9 -10.91 3.81 -19.61
C GLU A 9 -10.95 5.32 -19.32
N GLY A 10 -10.38 6.13 -20.21
CA GLY A 10 -10.40 7.60 -20.09
C GLY A 10 -9.62 8.14 -18.88
N VAL A 11 -8.63 7.39 -18.39
CA VAL A 11 -7.67 7.83 -17.37
C VAL A 11 -6.44 8.39 -18.09
N ASP A 12 -6.05 9.62 -17.74
CA ASP A 12 -4.85 10.24 -18.29
C ASP A 12 -3.57 9.63 -17.70
N GLY A 13 -2.46 9.70 -18.42
CA GLY A 13 -1.14 9.22 -17.97
C GLY A 13 -0.73 7.88 -18.58
N ASP A 14 0.29 7.26 -17.99
CA ASP A 14 0.99 6.11 -18.58
C ASP A 14 0.99 4.84 -17.69
N PHE A 15 0.18 4.83 -16.63
CA PHE A 15 -0.02 3.70 -15.73
C PHE A 15 -1.46 3.15 -15.84
N LEU A 16 -1.60 1.89 -16.26
CA LEU A 16 -2.91 1.23 -16.38
C LEU A 16 -3.45 0.86 -14.98
N VAL A 17 -4.71 1.23 -14.71
CA VAL A 17 -5.37 0.95 -13.43
C VAL A 17 -6.50 -0.06 -13.65
N ASN A 18 -6.44 -1.19 -12.94
CA ASN A 18 -7.51 -2.20 -12.97
C ASN A 18 -8.70 -1.74 -12.11
N LYS A 19 -9.93 -2.05 -12.53
CA LYS A 19 -11.17 -1.73 -11.80
C LYS A 19 -11.19 -2.27 -10.36
N ALA A 20 -10.45 -3.34 -10.06
CA ALA A 20 -10.29 -3.87 -8.70
C ALA A 20 -9.70 -2.83 -7.72
N VAL A 21 -8.87 -1.90 -8.19
CA VAL A 21 -8.28 -0.84 -7.35
C VAL A 21 -9.36 0.10 -6.80
N LEU A 22 -10.45 0.34 -7.53
CA LEU A 22 -11.56 1.17 -7.06
C LEU A 22 -12.28 0.56 -5.85
N ARG A 23 -12.19 -0.77 -5.65
CA ARG A 23 -12.89 -1.47 -4.56
C ARG A 23 -12.33 -1.14 -3.19
N VAL A 24 -11.09 -0.66 -3.12
CA VAL A 24 -10.45 -0.23 -1.87
C VAL A 24 -10.48 1.28 -1.68
N MET A 25 -10.96 2.04 -2.69
CA MET A 25 -11.15 3.48 -2.59
C MET A 25 -12.54 3.82 -2.02
N PRO A 26 -12.75 5.05 -1.50
CA PRO A 26 -14.08 5.51 -1.13
C PRO A 26 -15.08 5.37 -2.29
N VAL A 27 -16.28 4.86 -2.00
CA VAL A 27 -17.33 4.61 -3.00
C VAL A 27 -17.70 5.92 -3.72
N GLY A 28 -17.63 5.93 -5.05
CA GLY A 28 -17.86 7.12 -5.88
C GLY A 28 -16.57 7.84 -6.32
N SER A 29 -15.41 7.35 -5.90
CA SER A 29 -14.12 7.85 -6.38
C SER A 29 -13.96 7.68 -7.89
N LYS A 30 -13.38 8.69 -8.54
CA LYS A 30 -13.05 8.68 -9.97
C LYS A 30 -11.55 8.91 -10.16
N VAL A 31 -10.87 7.94 -10.77
CA VAL A 31 -9.48 8.10 -11.19
C VAL A 31 -9.42 9.11 -12.34
N LEU A 32 -8.57 10.12 -12.21
CA LEU A 32 -8.35 11.17 -13.21
C LEU A 32 -7.07 10.92 -13.99
N VAL A 33 -5.97 10.71 -13.27
CA VAL A 33 -4.63 10.56 -13.82
C VAL A 33 -3.92 9.41 -13.11
N ALA A 34 -3.19 8.58 -13.86
CA ALA A 34 -2.34 7.54 -13.32
C ALA A 34 -1.00 7.53 -14.05
N GLU A 35 0.07 7.76 -13.31
CA GLU A 35 1.43 7.91 -13.84
C GLU A 35 2.35 6.88 -13.20
N ARG A 36 3.31 6.33 -13.96
CA ARG A 36 4.41 5.55 -13.38
C ARG A 36 5.20 6.44 -12.43
N TYR A 37 5.59 5.89 -11.27
CA TYR A 37 6.27 6.67 -10.26
C TYR A 37 7.34 5.87 -9.53
N GLY A 38 8.59 6.34 -9.61
CA GLY A 38 9.74 5.73 -8.96
C GLY A 38 10.29 4.51 -9.70
N THR A 39 11.34 3.92 -9.13
CA THR A 39 12.02 2.73 -9.65
C THR A 39 12.00 1.67 -8.56
N SER A 40 11.51 0.46 -8.88
CA SER A 40 11.52 -0.68 -7.97
C SER A 40 12.00 -1.93 -8.71
N ALA A 41 12.81 -2.74 -8.03
CA ALA A 41 13.32 -3.99 -8.58
C ALA A 41 12.23 -5.07 -8.73
N TRP A 42 11.14 -4.97 -7.97
CA TRP A 42 10.18 -6.07 -7.78
C TRP A 42 8.73 -5.70 -8.08
N THR A 43 8.41 -4.41 -8.16
CA THR A 43 7.03 -3.93 -8.22
C THR A 43 6.87 -2.87 -9.29
N LYS A 44 5.76 -2.90 -10.02
CA LYS A 44 5.34 -1.75 -10.82
C LYS A 44 4.69 -0.73 -9.89
N THR A 45 5.14 0.52 -9.94
CA THR A 45 4.72 1.56 -9.01
C THR A 45 4.11 2.72 -9.77
N GLY A 46 3.12 3.36 -9.15
CA GLY A 46 2.38 4.45 -9.76
C GLY A 46 1.86 5.45 -8.75
N LYS A 47 1.59 6.65 -9.25
CA LYS A 47 0.88 7.72 -8.56
C LYS A 47 -0.47 7.89 -9.23
N ILE A 48 -1.56 7.78 -8.47
CA ILE A 48 -2.93 7.87 -8.95
C ILE A 48 -3.58 9.13 -8.35
N THR A 49 -3.98 10.06 -9.20
CA THR A 49 -4.79 11.23 -8.82
C THR A 49 -6.26 10.87 -8.97
N VAL A 50 -7.02 11.06 -7.89
CA VAL A 50 -8.41 10.62 -7.77
C VAL A 50 -9.27 11.78 -7.28
N ARG A 51 -10.42 11.98 -7.92
CA ARG A 51 -11.50 12.81 -7.37
C ARG A 51 -12.36 11.96 -6.44
N LEU A 52 -12.41 12.35 -5.18
CA LEU A 52 -13.25 11.74 -4.16
C LEU A 52 -14.73 12.16 -4.34
N PRO A 53 -15.67 11.48 -3.66
CA PRO A 53 -17.11 11.75 -3.80
C PRO A 53 -17.54 13.16 -3.38
N ASP A 54 -16.77 13.79 -2.49
CA ASP A 54 -16.94 15.18 -2.05
C ASP A 54 -16.31 16.21 -3.01
N ASN A 55 -15.75 15.75 -4.13
CA ASN A 55 -14.98 16.49 -5.13
C ASN A 55 -13.57 16.92 -4.70
N GLU A 56 -13.07 16.47 -3.54
CA GLU A 56 -11.66 16.65 -3.19
C GLU A 56 -10.77 15.82 -4.13
N GLU A 57 -9.62 16.37 -4.51
CA GLU A 57 -8.61 15.63 -5.27
C GLU A 57 -7.54 15.09 -4.32
N LYS A 58 -7.41 13.76 -4.27
CA LYS A 58 -6.41 13.05 -3.46
C LYS A 58 -5.46 12.25 -4.35
N ARG A 59 -4.21 12.11 -3.90
CA ARG A 59 -3.17 11.32 -4.58
C ARG A 59 -2.89 10.06 -3.78
N PHE A 60 -2.80 8.94 -4.48
CA PHE A 60 -2.46 7.64 -3.92
C PHE A 60 -1.21 7.08 -4.57
N PHE A 61 -0.45 6.32 -3.80
CA PHE A 61 0.68 5.53 -4.28
C PHE A 61 0.24 4.06 -4.39
N ILE A 62 0.46 3.46 -5.54
CA ILE A 62 0.14 2.06 -5.80
C ILE A 62 1.41 1.25 -6.07
N LYS A 63 1.45 0.03 -5.52
CA LYS A 63 2.41 -1.01 -5.90
C LYS A 63 1.64 -2.19 -6.47
N CYS A 64 2.00 -2.64 -7.66
CA CYS A 64 1.50 -3.86 -8.29
C CYS A 64 2.61 -4.91 -8.36
N ILE A 65 2.32 -6.11 -7.86
CA ILE A 65 3.30 -7.18 -7.63
C ILE A 65 2.77 -8.48 -8.23
N THR A 66 3.64 -9.19 -8.93
CA THR A 66 3.33 -10.49 -9.55
C THR A 66 4.38 -11.51 -9.16
N GLY A 67 4.03 -12.80 -9.18
CA GLY A 67 4.96 -13.90 -8.94
C GLY A 67 4.96 -14.41 -7.50
N LYS A 68 5.96 -15.23 -7.16
CA LYS A 68 6.04 -15.91 -5.86
C LYS A 68 6.19 -14.88 -4.73
N GLY A 69 5.36 -15.00 -3.69
CA GLY A 69 5.37 -14.09 -2.54
C GLY A 69 4.64 -12.75 -2.77
N ALA A 70 4.06 -12.52 -3.96
CA ALA A 70 3.39 -11.25 -4.28
C ALA A 70 2.23 -10.93 -3.32
N ARG A 71 1.46 -11.94 -2.94
CA ARG A 71 0.39 -11.79 -1.95
C ARG A 71 0.94 -11.34 -0.59
N ALA A 72 1.92 -12.06 -0.05
CA ALA A 72 2.52 -11.73 1.24
C ALA A 72 3.14 -10.32 1.24
N LEU A 73 3.67 -9.85 0.10
CA LEU A 73 4.20 -8.50 -0.02
C LEU A 73 3.07 -7.45 0.04
N ALA A 74 2.00 -7.61 -0.74
CA ALA A 74 0.89 -6.64 -0.78
C ALA A 74 0.06 -6.65 0.52
N GLU A 75 -0.39 -7.83 0.95
CA GLU A 75 -1.20 -8.03 2.15
C GLU A 75 -0.40 -7.69 3.41
N GLY A 76 0.83 -8.21 3.51
CA GLY A 76 1.73 -7.94 4.63
C GLY A 76 2.08 -6.45 4.76
N GLU A 77 2.33 -5.75 3.65
CA GLU A 77 2.58 -4.31 3.67
C GLU A 77 1.35 -3.53 4.16
N TYR A 78 0.15 -3.83 3.66
CA TYR A 78 -1.09 -3.21 4.13
C TYR A 78 -1.31 -3.40 5.63
N HIS A 79 -1.23 -4.64 6.12
CA HIS A 79 -1.44 -4.93 7.54
C HIS A 79 -0.35 -4.32 8.42
N SER A 80 0.90 -4.29 7.96
CA SER A 80 2.00 -3.62 8.68
C SER A 80 1.78 -2.12 8.77
N ALA A 81 1.46 -1.45 7.67
CA ALA A 81 1.14 -0.03 7.65
C ALA A 81 -0.06 0.31 8.54
N THR A 82 -1.09 -0.54 8.54
CA THR A 82 -2.27 -0.37 9.40
C THR A 82 -1.90 -0.44 10.88
N ALA A 83 -1.11 -1.44 11.27
CA ALA A 83 -0.63 -1.56 12.65
C ALA A 83 0.28 -0.38 13.06
N MET A 84 1.15 0.08 12.16
CA MET A 84 2.00 1.25 12.39
C MET A 84 1.19 2.53 12.58
N CYS A 85 0.21 2.80 11.70
CA CYS A 85 -0.68 3.95 11.83
C CYS A 85 -1.51 3.92 13.12
N ALA A 86 -1.97 2.73 13.56
CA ALA A 86 -2.72 2.60 14.81
C ALA A 86 -1.85 2.89 16.04
N ALA A 87 -0.58 2.48 16.04
CA ALA A 87 0.34 2.68 17.15
C ALA A 87 0.96 4.11 17.17
N ALA A 88 1.23 4.69 16.00
CA ALA A 88 1.82 6.03 15.86
C ALA A 88 1.29 6.73 14.59
N PRO A 89 0.13 7.42 14.65
CA PRO A 89 -0.46 8.10 13.50
C PRO A 89 0.51 9.09 12.85
N GLY A 90 0.62 9.04 11.52
CA GLY A 90 1.52 9.92 10.74
C GLY A 90 2.99 9.51 10.71
N LEU A 91 3.40 8.40 11.35
CA LEU A 91 4.76 7.86 11.21
C LEU A 91 5.00 7.26 9.81
N VAL A 92 3.97 6.66 9.21
CA VAL A 92 3.98 6.10 7.86
C VAL A 92 2.81 6.66 7.05
N PRO A 93 2.87 6.66 5.71
CA PRO A 93 1.72 7.01 4.88
C PRO A 93 0.51 6.13 5.19
N GLU A 94 -0.69 6.71 5.17
CA GLU A 94 -1.90 5.97 5.52
C GLU A 94 -2.18 4.84 4.51
N PRO A 95 -2.37 3.60 4.96
CA PRO A 95 -2.80 2.53 4.08
C PRO A 95 -4.26 2.73 3.68
N VAL A 96 -4.57 2.49 2.40
CA VAL A 96 -5.94 2.57 1.87
C VAL A 96 -6.51 1.17 1.69
N GLY A 97 -5.72 0.25 1.14
CA GLY A 97 -6.14 -1.13 0.97
C GLY A 97 -5.15 -1.96 0.19
N TRP A 98 -5.50 -3.23 0.02
CA TRP A 98 -4.79 -4.15 -0.87
C TRP A 98 -5.81 -5.04 -1.58
N GLY A 99 -5.38 -5.70 -2.65
CA GLY A 99 -6.24 -6.63 -3.37
C GLY A 99 -5.50 -7.41 -4.45
N THR A 100 -6.27 -8.05 -5.32
CA THR A 100 -5.75 -8.82 -6.45
C THR A 100 -6.63 -8.66 -7.68
N TYR A 101 -6.04 -8.84 -8.86
CA TYR A 101 -6.71 -8.94 -10.16
C TYR A 101 -5.86 -9.79 -11.11
N LEU A 102 -6.46 -10.25 -12.21
CA LEU A 102 -5.72 -10.94 -13.26
C LEU A 102 -5.12 -9.93 -14.24
N ALA A 103 -3.84 -10.10 -14.55
CA ALA A 103 -3.14 -9.35 -15.59
C ALA A 103 -2.35 -10.32 -16.46
N ASP A 104 -2.64 -10.36 -17.76
CA ASP A 104 -2.00 -11.27 -18.72
C ASP A 104 -2.03 -12.74 -18.24
N SER A 105 -3.20 -13.20 -17.77
CA SER A 105 -3.40 -14.54 -17.19
C SER A 105 -2.54 -14.87 -15.96
N ARG A 106 -2.05 -13.86 -15.23
CA ARG A 106 -1.30 -14.02 -13.99
C ARG A 106 -1.95 -13.22 -12.87
N ASP A 107 -1.90 -13.74 -11.65
CA ASP A 107 -2.31 -12.99 -10.47
C ASP A 107 -1.38 -11.79 -10.26
N CYS A 108 -2.00 -10.62 -10.15
CA CYS A 108 -1.36 -9.38 -9.76
C CYS A 108 -1.98 -8.90 -8.45
N PHE A 109 -1.15 -8.85 -7.41
CA PHE A 109 -1.53 -8.29 -6.12
C PHE A 109 -1.16 -6.81 -6.07
N PHE A 110 -1.94 -6.00 -5.38
CA PHE A 110 -1.63 -4.59 -5.22
C PHE A 110 -1.77 -4.11 -3.79
N TYR A 111 -0.94 -3.13 -3.42
CA TYR A 111 -1.08 -2.30 -2.23
C TYR A 111 -1.37 -0.86 -2.69
N LEU A 112 -2.34 -0.23 -2.05
CA LEU A 112 -2.70 1.17 -2.25
C LEU A 112 -2.54 1.90 -0.91
N GLY A 113 -1.76 2.97 -0.92
CA GLY A 113 -1.56 3.85 0.23
C GLY A 113 -1.65 5.31 -0.20
N GLU A 114 -1.65 6.18 0.79
CA GLU A 114 -1.52 7.61 0.59
C GLU A 114 -0.22 7.96 -0.13
N TYR A 115 -0.30 8.87 -1.09
CA TYR A 115 0.90 9.47 -1.68
C TYR A 115 1.35 10.66 -0.82
N ARG A 116 2.63 10.68 -0.44
CA ARG A 116 3.26 11.80 0.26
C ARG A 116 4.33 12.43 -0.61
N ASP A 117 4.32 13.75 -0.69
CA ASP A 117 5.44 14.52 -1.24
C ASP A 117 6.58 14.51 -0.21
N LEU A 118 7.63 13.73 -0.50
CA LEU A 118 8.80 13.63 0.37
C LEU A 118 9.76 14.79 0.11
N ASP A 119 10.21 15.43 1.18
CA ASP A 119 11.35 16.33 1.12
C ASP A 119 12.65 15.52 1.09
N LEU A 120 13.41 15.66 0.00
CA LEU A 120 14.69 14.99 -0.21
C LEU A 120 15.90 15.93 0.00
N ALA A 121 15.65 17.20 0.34
CA ALA A 121 16.71 18.19 0.53
C ALA A 121 17.44 18.03 1.87
N ALA A 122 16.73 17.57 2.90
CA ALA A 122 17.30 17.40 4.23
C ALA A 122 16.78 16.14 4.93
N ALA A 123 17.64 15.53 5.75
CA ALA A 123 17.24 14.47 6.66
C ALA A 123 16.34 15.03 7.78
N PRO A 124 15.40 14.24 8.31
CA PRO A 124 14.62 14.64 9.49
C PRO A 124 15.54 14.83 10.69
N ASP A 125 15.14 15.69 11.64
CA ASP A 125 15.85 15.85 12.91
C ASP A 125 15.95 14.49 13.63
N PRO A 126 17.17 14.01 13.96
CA PRO A 126 17.35 12.69 14.56
C PRO A 126 16.63 12.51 15.90
N SER A 127 16.54 13.57 16.71
CA SER A 127 15.92 13.50 18.04
C SER A 127 14.40 13.38 17.92
N ALA A 128 13.78 14.21 17.07
CA ALA A 128 12.36 14.15 16.77
C ALA A 128 11.98 12.80 16.13
N PHE A 129 12.78 12.31 15.17
CA PHE A 129 12.54 10.99 14.57
C PHE A 129 12.66 9.86 15.61
N GLY A 130 13.71 9.88 16.45
CA GLY A 130 13.89 8.91 17.53
C GLY A 130 12.73 8.91 18.54
N ALA A 131 12.21 10.08 18.89
CA ALA A 131 11.04 10.20 19.77
C ALA A 131 9.80 9.53 19.17
N ARG A 132 9.55 9.70 17.86
CA ARG A 132 8.43 9.07 17.16
C ARG A 132 8.58 7.54 17.06
N VAL A 133 9.79 7.04 16.89
CA VAL A 133 10.07 5.58 16.92
C VAL A 133 9.86 5.02 18.33
N ALA A 134 10.28 5.75 19.37
CA ALA A 134 10.06 5.34 20.76
C ALA A 134 8.57 5.31 21.13
N GLU A 135 7.79 6.30 20.68
CA GLU A 135 6.32 6.32 20.80
C GLU A 135 5.69 5.12 20.10
N PHE A 136 6.09 4.83 18.86
CA PHE A 136 5.61 3.66 18.13
C PHE A 136 5.85 2.34 18.89
N HIS A 137 7.07 2.13 19.39
CA HIS A 137 7.39 0.94 20.19
C HIS A 137 6.68 0.92 21.55
N GLY A 138 6.44 2.08 22.17
CA GLY A 138 5.76 2.18 23.45
C GLY A 138 4.26 1.93 23.37
N ASN A 139 3.62 2.32 22.26
CA ASN A 139 2.18 2.14 22.03
C ASN A 139 1.84 0.79 21.38
N GLY A 140 2.76 0.23 20.59
CA GLY A 140 2.56 -1.04 19.89
C GLY A 140 2.45 -2.20 20.88
N THR A 141 1.33 -2.91 20.85
CA THR A 141 1.10 -4.10 21.68
C THR A 141 0.64 -5.28 20.83
N SER A 142 1.04 -6.48 21.24
CA SER A 142 0.59 -7.70 20.56
C SER A 142 -0.91 -7.90 20.81
N PRO A 143 -1.71 -8.21 19.77
CA PRO A 143 -3.16 -8.37 19.91
C PRO A 143 -3.55 -9.57 20.79
N ASN A 144 -2.64 -10.51 21.01
CA ASN A 144 -2.85 -11.71 21.82
C ASN A 144 -1.75 -11.94 22.88
N GLY A 145 -0.84 -10.98 23.07
CA GLY A 145 0.27 -11.10 24.01
C GLY A 145 1.42 -12.02 23.56
N MET A 146 1.40 -12.53 22.33
CA MET A 146 2.43 -13.43 21.78
C MET A 146 3.31 -12.70 20.75
N PHE A 147 4.51 -13.22 20.50
CA PHE A 147 5.37 -12.82 19.40
C PHE A 147 4.85 -13.39 18.09
N GLY A 148 4.60 -12.53 17.10
CA GLY A 148 4.09 -12.97 15.80
C GLY A 148 3.41 -11.83 15.06
N PHE A 149 2.77 -12.18 13.95
CA PHE A 149 1.97 -11.23 13.16
C PHE A 149 0.77 -11.95 12.52
N PRO A 150 -0.37 -11.28 12.30
CA PRO A 150 -1.57 -11.95 11.79
C PRO A 150 -1.46 -12.51 10.36
N VAL A 151 -0.56 -11.97 9.54
CA VAL A 151 -0.37 -12.35 8.13
C VAL A 151 1.12 -12.47 7.79
N PRO A 152 1.53 -13.30 6.82
CA PRO A 152 2.91 -13.36 6.38
C PRO A 152 3.42 -11.99 5.93
N THR A 153 4.63 -11.65 6.36
CA THR A 153 5.35 -10.43 5.94
C THR A 153 6.58 -10.82 5.14
N THR A 154 7.22 -9.86 4.47
CA THR A 154 8.44 -10.12 3.71
C THR A 154 9.59 -9.24 4.16
N ILE A 155 10.82 -9.74 3.99
CA ILE A 155 12.04 -8.92 3.97
C ILE A 155 12.58 -8.99 2.55
N GLY A 156 12.35 -7.93 1.77
CA GLY A 156 12.49 -8.00 0.32
C GLY A 156 11.52 -9.02 -0.28
N ILE A 157 12.05 -10.02 -1.00
CA ILE A 157 11.27 -11.10 -1.62
C ILE A 157 11.11 -12.34 -0.73
N MET A 158 11.75 -12.35 0.44
CA MET A 158 11.72 -13.52 1.34
C MET A 158 10.52 -13.41 2.27
N GLU A 159 9.55 -14.29 2.06
CA GLU A 159 8.42 -14.46 2.97
C GLU A 159 8.91 -14.98 4.32
N ARG A 160 8.42 -14.36 5.39
CA ARG A 160 8.67 -14.78 6.77
C ARG A 160 7.54 -15.67 7.24
N THR A 161 7.90 -16.79 7.84
CA THR A 161 6.94 -17.58 8.61
C THR A 161 6.44 -16.74 9.79
N VAL A 162 5.13 -16.58 9.88
CA VAL A 162 4.46 -15.92 11.00
C VAL A 162 3.71 -16.98 11.79
N THR A 163 4.34 -17.46 12.85
CA THR A 163 3.66 -18.24 13.88
C THR A 163 3.57 -17.39 15.13
N TRP A 164 2.56 -17.65 15.95
CA TRP A 164 2.48 -17.06 17.27
C TRP A 164 3.33 -17.87 18.24
N ASP A 165 4.26 -17.21 18.92
CA ASP A 165 5.10 -17.78 19.96
C ASP A 165 4.88 -17.05 21.29
N ALA A 166 4.75 -17.80 22.39
CA ALA A 166 4.59 -17.19 23.71
C ALA A 166 5.91 -16.68 24.31
N SER A 167 7.07 -17.13 23.79
CA SER A 167 8.40 -16.78 24.34
C SER A 167 9.55 -16.90 23.35
#